data_AF-A0A833TIT6-F1
#
_entry.id   AF-A0A833TIT6-F1
#
_cell.length_a   1.000
_cell.length_b   1.000
_cell.length_c   1.000
_cell.angle_alpha   90.00
_cell.angle_beta   90.00
_cell.angle_gamma   90.00
#
_symmetry.space_group_name_H-M   'P 1'
#
loop_
_entity.id
_entity.type
_entity.pdbx_description
1 polymer ?
#
loop_
_entity_poly.entity_id
_entity_poly.type
_entity_poly.pdbx_seq_one_letter_code
_entity_poly.pdbx_strand_id
1 'polypeptide(L)'
;MKKKDNSNPVYGKQVEHLKSVIKSCGMSVPPSIYKKVKQVPENKRETHLIKELEEILSKEGLSANPLEKEIKEVRKKKERAKELEGIDMSNIVQSSRRRSTASFVAPPKPKVPVESNGDDNEDGDDDKENGDDNDEDDDNDDDSQSEEFNEDADEDSD
;
A
#
# COMPACT_ATOMS: atom_id res chain seq x y z
N MET A 1 -31.19 18.79 -12.19
CA MET A 1 -29.90 19.37 -12.65
C MET A 1 -28.79 18.81 -11.78
N LYS A 2 -27.89 17.97 -12.32
CA LYS A 2 -26.71 17.49 -11.60
C LYS A 2 -25.72 18.65 -11.52
N LYS A 3 -25.53 19.25 -10.35
CA LYS A 3 -24.46 20.24 -10.14
C LYS A 3 -23.15 19.46 -10.19
N LYS A 4 -22.36 19.70 -11.24
CA LYS A 4 -20.94 19.35 -11.25
C LYS A 4 -20.29 20.26 -10.23
N ASP A 5 -19.96 19.73 -9.06
CA ASP A 5 -19.00 20.37 -8.17
C ASP A 5 -17.65 20.31 -8.87
N ASN A 6 -17.42 21.30 -9.73
CA ASN A 6 -16.09 21.67 -10.16
C ASN A 6 -15.38 22.20 -8.92
N SER A 7 -14.81 21.30 -8.12
CA SER A 7 -13.79 21.64 -7.14
C SER A 7 -12.68 22.34 -7.90
N ASN A 8 -12.65 23.67 -7.86
CA ASN A 8 -11.48 24.38 -8.38
C ASN A 8 -10.26 23.76 -7.69
N PRO A 9 -9.21 23.38 -8.45
CA PRO A 9 -7.99 22.88 -7.84
C PRO A 9 -7.47 23.99 -6.93
N VAL A 10 -7.64 23.81 -5.61
CA VAL A 10 -7.20 24.76 -4.58
C VAL A 10 -5.68 24.95 -4.62
N TYR A 11 -4.99 24.02 -5.28
CA TYR A 11 -3.55 23.96 -5.42
C TYR A 11 -3.16 23.69 -6.87
N GLY A 12 -2.03 24.22 -7.33
CA GLY A 12 -1.52 23.96 -8.68
C GLY A 12 -1.31 22.47 -9.02
N LYS A 13 -1.31 22.15 -10.33
CA LYS A 13 -1.21 20.78 -10.88
C LYS A 13 -0.05 19.95 -10.32
N GLN A 14 1.09 20.57 -10.06
CA GLN A 14 2.26 19.90 -9.50
C GLN A 14 1.99 19.36 -8.09
N VAL A 15 1.28 20.13 -7.27
CA VAL A 15 0.90 19.71 -5.91
C VAL A 15 -0.04 18.52 -5.96
N GLU A 16 -1.00 18.53 -6.88
CA GLU A 16 -1.95 17.41 -7.06
C GLU A 16 -1.23 16.14 -7.51
N HIS A 17 -0.30 16.25 -8.46
CA HIS A 17 0.53 15.13 -8.89
C HIS A 17 1.33 14.55 -7.71
N LEU A 18 2.05 15.38 -6.96
CA LEU A 18 2.82 14.95 -5.80
C LEU A 18 1.94 14.31 -4.72
N LYS A 19 0.74 14.86 -4.46
CA LYS A 19 -0.23 14.24 -3.53
C LYS A 19 -0.68 12.86 -4.00
N SER A 20 -0.96 12.71 -5.29
CA SER A 20 -1.36 11.43 -5.88
C SER A 20 -0.25 10.37 -5.73
N VAL A 21 1.00 10.76 -6.01
CA VAL A 21 2.17 9.90 -5.82
C VAL A 21 2.35 9.50 -4.35
N ILE A 22 2.21 10.43 -3.41
CA ILE A 22 2.30 10.12 -1.98
C ILE A 22 1.21 9.11 -1.58
N LYS A 23 -0.02 9.29 -2.09
CA LYS A 23 -1.14 8.37 -1.84
C LYS A 23 -0.85 6.98 -2.41
N SER A 24 -0.36 6.87 -3.65
CA SER A 24 -0.06 5.59 -4.29
C SER A 24 1.06 4.81 -3.59
N CYS A 25 1.96 5.51 -2.88
CA CYS A 25 2.97 4.89 -2.01
C CYS A 25 2.40 4.34 -0.69
N GLY A 26 1.09 4.41 -0.45
CA GLY A 26 0.49 4.04 0.84
C GLY A 26 0.84 5.04 1.95
N MET A 27 1.02 6.31 1.58
CA MET A 27 1.32 7.38 2.52
C MET A 27 0.25 8.46 2.48
N SER A 28 0.16 9.22 3.56
CA SER A 28 -0.70 10.40 3.64
C SER A 28 0.13 11.60 4.05
N VAL A 29 -0.25 12.77 3.55
CA VAL A 29 0.42 14.04 3.87
C VAL A 29 0.09 14.42 5.31
N PRO A 30 1.07 14.53 6.22
CA PRO A 30 0.82 14.89 7.61
C PRO A 30 0.09 16.23 7.75
N PRO A 31 -0.90 16.34 8.67
CA PRO A 31 -1.64 17.60 8.89
C PRO A 31 -0.74 18.78 9.26
N SER A 32 0.43 18.52 9.84
CA SER A 32 1.44 19.53 10.18
C SER A 32 1.91 20.33 8.96
N ILE A 33 2.00 19.70 7.78
CA ILE A 33 2.48 20.35 6.56
C ILE A 33 1.49 21.42 6.11
N TYR A 34 0.19 21.08 6.07
CA TYR A 34 -0.85 22.04 5.75
C TYR A 34 -0.90 23.19 6.77
N LYS A 35 -0.69 22.88 8.07
CA LYS A 35 -0.59 23.91 9.11
C LYS A 35 0.57 24.87 8.87
N LYS A 36 1.76 24.37 8.53
CA LYS A 36 2.94 25.20 8.21
C LYS A 36 2.69 26.08 6.98
N VAL A 37 2.17 25.50 5.90
CA VAL A 37 1.91 26.22 4.64
C VAL A 37 0.89 27.33 4.84
N LYS A 38 -0.11 27.15 5.70
CA LYS A 38 -1.08 28.20 6.04
C LYS A 38 -0.46 29.43 6.72
N GLN A 39 0.66 29.26 7.43
CA GLN A 39 1.39 30.37 8.09
C GLN A 39 2.27 31.18 7.12
N VAL A 40 2.52 30.64 5.92
CA VAL A 40 3.36 31.28 4.90
C VAL A 40 2.50 32.25 4.07
N PRO A 41 3.04 33.41 3.63
CA PRO A 41 2.33 34.32 2.73
C PRO A 41 1.83 33.62 1.45
N GLU A 42 0.62 33.93 1.01
CA GLU A 42 -0.08 33.28 -0.11
C GLU A 42 0.77 33.09 -1.37
N ASN A 43 1.50 34.13 -1.76
CA ASN A 43 2.39 34.15 -2.93
C ASN A 43 3.52 33.10 -2.89
N LYS A 44 3.82 32.55 -1.71
CA LYS A 44 4.86 31.53 -1.51
C LYS A 44 4.30 30.21 -0.95
N ARG A 45 2.98 30.09 -0.74
CA ARG A 45 2.39 28.88 -0.14
C ARG A 45 2.60 27.65 -1.02
N GLU A 46 2.36 27.76 -2.32
CA GLU A 46 2.50 26.63 -3.24
C GLU A 46 3.94 26.12 -3.30
N THR A 47 4.92 27.01 -3.38
CA THR A 47 6.34 26.62 -3.44
C THR A 47 6.80 25.94 -2.16
N HIS A 48 6.31 26.38 -0.99
CA HIS A 48 6.58 25.72 0.28
C HIS A 48 5.90 24.35 0.37
N LEU A 49 4.66 24.24 -0.12
CA LEU A 49 3.94 22.97 -0.14
C LEU A 49 4.62 21.96 -1.06
N ILE A 50 5.01 22.36 -2.28
CA ILE A 50 5.77 21.52 -3.21
C ILE A 50 7.03 20.99 -2.53
N LYS A 51 7.80 21.88 -1.90
CA LYS A 51 9.04 21.51 -1.21
C LYS A 51 8.82 20.49 -0.09
N GLU A 52 7.80 20.66 0.75
CA GLU A 52 7.52 19.71 1.83
C GLU A 52 7.00 18.36 1.28
N LEU A 53 6.24 18.36 0.18
CA LEU A 53 5.81 17.12 -0.49
C LEU A 53 6.99 16.39 -1.13
N GLU A 54 7.90 17.11 -1.80
CA GLU A 54 9.14 16.54 -2.33
C GLU A 54 10.05 16.00 -1.21
N GLU A 55 10.07 16.66 -0.05
CA GLU A 55 10.81 16.17 1.12
C GLU A 55 10.25 14.84 1.64
N ILE A 56 8.92 14.67 1.65
CA ILE A 56 8.29 13.38 2.01
C ILE A 56 8.74 12.29 1.05
N LEU A 57 8.70 12.54 -0.25
CA LEU A 57 9.13 11.56 -1.26
C LEU A 57 10.63 11.25 -1.13
N SER A 58 11.45 12.28 -0.91
CA SER A 58 12.91 12.13 -0.77
C SER A 58 13.31 11.30 0.44
N LYS A 59 12.55 11.40 1.56
CA LYS A 59 12.77 10.57 2.76
C LYS A 59 12.60 9.08 2.48
N GLU A 60 11.72 8.74 1.55
CA GLU A 60 11.49 7.36 1.12
C GLU A 60 12.40 6.94 -0.06
N GLY A 61 13.23 7.87 -0.57
CA GLY A 61 14.11 7.64 -1.70
C GLY A 61 13.41 7.77 -3.07
N LEU A 62 12.23 8.39 -3.13
CA LEU A 62 11.51 8.66 -4.36
C LEU A 62 11.85 10.04 -4.92
N SER A 63 11.89 10.13 -6.25
CA SER A 63 12.02 11.41 -6.95
C SER A 63 10.65 12.11 -7.08
N ALA A 64 10.64 13.35 -7.57
CA ALA A 64 9.39 14.10 -7.82
C ALA A 64 8.50 13.46 -8.90
N ASN A 65 9.07 12.63 -9.79
CA ASN A 65 8.36 11.87 -10.82
C ASN A 65 8.83 10.40 -10.76
N PRO A 66 8.36 9.61 -9.78
CA PRO A 66 8.79 8.23 -9.63
C PRO A 66 8.16 7.33 -10.70
N LEU A 67 8.84 6.23 -11.01
CA LEU A 67 8.30 5.18 -11.87
C LEU A 67 7.31 4.32 -11.07
N GLU A 68 6.33 3.72 -11.74
CA GLU A 68 5.34 2.85 -11.09
C GLU A 68 5.98 1.69 -10.29
N LYS A 69 7.11 1.17 -10.78
CA LYS A 69 7.89 0.14 -10.07
C LYS A 69 8.43 0.65 -8.73
N GLU A 70 8.97 1.86 -8.69
CA GLU A 70 9.53 2.46 -7.47
C GLU A 70 8.42 2.72 -6.44
N ILE A 71 7.25 3.18 -6.90
CA ILE A 71 6.06 3.38 -6.05
C ILE A 71 5.64 2.06 -5.38
N LYS A 72 5.57 0.96 -6.16
CA LYS A 72 5.20 -0.37 -5.64
C LYS A 72 6.23 -0.91 -4.65
N GLU A 73 7.53 -0.71 -4.91
CA GLU A 73 8.60 -1.13 -4.00
C GLU A 73 8.51 -0.40 -2.65
N VAL A 74 8.29 0.92 -2.66
CA VAL A 74 8.13 1.71 -1.43
C VAL A 74 6.87 1.29 -0.67
N ARG A 75 5.74 1.08 -1.36
CA ARG A 75 4.50 0.56 -0.74
C ARG A 75 4.75 -0.77 -0.02
N LYS A 76 5.35 -1.75 -0.71
CA LYS A 76 5.69 -3.07 -0.13
C LYS A 76 6.66 -2.98 1.05
N LYS A 77 7.66 -2.09 0.96
CA LYS A 77 8.61 -1.86 2.06
C LYS A 77 7.91 -1.28 3.29
N LYS A 78 6.97 -0.35 3.08
CA LYS A 78 6.24 0.32 4.16
C LYS A 78 5.23 -0.60 4.83
N GLU A 79 4.53 -1.40 4.04
CA GLU A 79 3.64 -2.46 4.54
C GLU A 79 4.43 -3.44 5.43
N ARG A 80 5.56 -3.96 4.93
CA ARG A 80 6.45 -4.81 5.73
C ARG A 80 6.92 -4.12 7.01
N ALA A 81 7.26 -2.83 6.97
CA ALA A 81 7.67 -2.10 8.16
C ALA A 81 6.53 -2.01 9.20
N LYS A 82 5.29 -1.79 8.75
CA LYS A 82 4.10 -1.77 9.61
C LYS A 82 3.78 -3.15 10.18
N GLU A 83 3.93 -4.21 9.40
CA GLU A 83 3.80 -5.60 9.88
C GLU A 83 4.82 -5.91 10.96
N LEU A 84 6.06 -5.42 10.82
CA LEU A 84 7.13 -5.63 11.79
C LEU A 84 6.93 -4.82 13.09
N GLU A 85 6.27 -3.65 13.05
CA GLU A 85 6.05 -2.79 14.22
C GLU A 85 5.19 -3.47 15.31
N GLY A 86 4.31 -4.40 14.93
CA GLY A 86 3.45 -5.13 15.86
C GLY A 86 4.08 -6.41 16.45
N ILE A 87 5.29 -6.78 16.04
CA ILE A 87 5.92 -8.05 16.44
C ILE A 87 6.90 -7.81 17.60
N ASP A 88 6.62 -8.41 18.75
CA ASP A 88 7.56 -8.44 19.88
C ASP A 88 8.78 -9.31 19.54
N MET A 89 9.89 -8.64 19.20
CA MET A 89 11.15 -9.30 18.86
C MET A 89 11.93 -9.83 20.08
N SER A 90 11.49 -9.55 21.31
CA SER A 90 12.23 -9.91 22.53
C SER A 90 12.33 -11.43 22.76
N ASN A 91 11.32 -12.17 22.30
CA ASN A 91 11.24 -13.64 22.43
C ASN A 91 11.69 -14.39 21.16
N ILE A 92 12.15 -13.67 20.13
CA ILE A 92 12.70 -14.29 18.92
C ILE A 92 14.13 -14.72 19.20
N VAL A 93 14.37 -16.02 19.28
CA VAL A 93 15.73 -16.55 19.25
C VAL A 93 16.31 -16.23 17.86
N GLN A 94 17.36 -15.43 17.78
CA GLN A 94 18.15 -15.18 16.56
C GLN A 94 18.89 -16.47 16.11
N SER A 95 18.18 -17.58 15.95
CA SER A 95 18.76 -18.79 15.42
C SER A 95 18.89 -18.60 13.91
N SER A 96 20.13 -18.47 13.44
CA SER A 96 20.49 -18.57 12.02
C SER A 96 20.36 -20.03 11.54
N ARG A 97 19.18 -20.62 11.75
CA ARG A 97 18.87 -21.98 11.34
C ARG A 97 17.41 -22.03 10.89
N ARG A 98 17.14 -21.35 9.77
CA ARG A 98 16.20 -21.92 8.79
C ARG A 98 16.58 -23.38 8.66
N ARG A 99 15.63 -24.29 8.91
CA ARG A 99 15.81 -25.75 8.84
C ARG A 99 16.98 -26.08 7.92
N SER A 100 18.17 -26.24 8.49
CA SER A 100 19.18 -27.02 7.80
C SER A 100 18.49 -28.35 7.72
N THR A 101 18.11 -28.74 6.52
CA THR A 101 17.93 -30.14 6.19
C THR A 101 19.27 -30.75 6.59
N ALA A 102 19.42 -31.12 7.86
CA ALA A 102 20.44 -32.03 8.30
C ALA A 102 20.25 -33.19 7.34
N SER A 103 21.16 -33.29 6.38
CA SER A 103 20.99 -34.04 5.14
C SER A 103 20.56 -35.44 5.55
N PHE A 104 19.26 -35.71 5.41
CA PHE A 104 18.69 -36.96 5.87
C PHE A 104 19.31 -38.05 5.00
N VAL A 105 20.30 -38.74 5.55
CA VAL A 105 20.88 -39.91 4.88
C VAL A 105 19.87 -41.02 5.10
N ALA A 106 19.01 -41.25 4.09
CA ALA A 106 18.08 -42.35 4.11
C ALA A 106 18.86 -43.66 4.33
N PRO A 107 18.47 -44.50 5.31
CA PRO A 107 19.12 -45.79 5.51
C PRO A 107 19.02 -46.63 4.22
N PRO A 108 20.05 -47.42 3.89
CA PRO A 108 20.06 -48.21 2.66
C PRO A 108 18.85 -49.14 2.59
N LYS A 109 18.16 -49.15 1.45
CA LYS A 109 16.97 -49.99 1.23
C LYS A 109 17.36 -51.48 1.37
N PRO A 110 16.55 -52.30 2.06
CA PRO A 110 16.77 -53.74 2.10
C PRO A 110 16.60 -54.36 0.70
N LYS A 111 17.44 -55.36 0.38
CA LYS A 111 17.37 -56.09 -0.90
C LYS A 111 16.12 -56.96 -0.91
N VAL A 112 15.10 -56.53 -1.64
CA VAL A 112 13.96 -57.39 -2.01
C VAL A 112 14.41 -58.37 -3.10
N PRO A 113 14.01 -59.66 -3.06
CA PRO A 113 14.12 -60.53 -4.21
C PRO A 113 13.22 -59.98 -5.32
N VAL A 114 13.80 -59.83 -6.51
CA VAL A 114 13.12 -59.48 -7.76
C VAL A 114 12.07 -60.54 -8.03
N GLU A 115 10.79 -60.18 -8.18
CA GLU A 115 9.87 -60.57 -9.28
C GLU A 115 8.57 -59.72 -9.20
N SER A 116 8.27 -58.99 -10.28
CA SER A 116 6.92 -58.73 -10.85
C SER A 116 6.92 -57.39 -11.60
N ASN A 117 6.86 -57.46 -12.93
CA ASN A 117 6.61 -56.32 -13.81
C ASN A 117 5.23 -55.73 -13.48
N GLY A 118 5.19 -54.47 -13.06
CA GLY A 118 3.98 -53.71 -12.79
C GLY A 118 3.99 -52.42 -13.57
N ASP A 119 3.30 -52.45 -14.71
CA ASP A 119 2.55 -51.38 -15.38
C ASP A 119 2.95 -49.92 -15.09
N ASP A 120 3.65 -49.32 -16.06
CA ASP A 120 3.99 -47.89 -16.12
C ASP A 120 2.73 -47.12 -16.55
N ASN A 121 1.97 -46.62 -15.57
CA ASN A 121 0.86 -45.70 -15.84
C ASN A 121 1.39 -44.27 -15.97
N GLU A 122 1.16 -43.70 -17.15
CA GLU A 122 1.38 -42.30 -17.50
C GLU A 122 0.65 -41.37 -16.52
N ASP A 123 1.40 -40.49 -15.85
CA ASP A 123 0.82 -39.33 -15.17
C ASP A 123 1.36 -38.07 -15.85
N GLY A 124 0.54 -37.52 -16.74
CA GLY A 124 0.78 -36.24 -17.38
C GLY A 124 0.49 -35.13 -16.38
N ASP A 125 1.55 -34.52 -15.86
CA ASP A 125 1.47 -33.36 -14.98
C ASP A 125 1.06 -32.12 -15.82
N ASP A 126 -0.23 -31.81 -15.81
CA ASP A 126 -0.80 -30.57 -16.32
C ASP A 126 -0.38 -29.44 -15.37
N ASP A 127 0.70 -28.75 -15.73
CA ASP A 127 1.26 -27.60 -15.03
C ASP A 127 0.25 -26.44 -15.08
N LYS A 128 -0.67 -26.39 -14.11
CA LYS A 128 -1.60 -25.28 -13.94
C LYS A 128 -0.84 -24.04 -13.49
N GLU A 129 -0.65 -23.12 -14.42
CA GLU A 129 -0.23 -21.74 -14.17
C GLU A 129 -1.09 -21.13 -13.03
N ASN A 130 -0.49 -20.97 -11.86
CA ASN A 130 -1.03 -20.11 -10.80
C ASN A 130 -0.82 -18.64 -11.20
N GLY A 131 -1.73 -18.13 -12.02
CA GLY A 131 -1.95 -16.69 -12.17
C GLY A 131 -2.95 -16.22 -11.11
N ASP A 132 -2.49 -16.00 -9.88
CA ASP A 132 -3.26 -15.30 -8.85
C ASP A 132 -2.78 -13.85 -8.75
N ASP A 133 -3.21 -13.04 -9.71
CA ASP A 133 -3.19 -11.57 -9.62
C ASP A 133 -4.64 -11.11 -9.39
N ASN A 134 -5.16 -11.38 -8.19
CA ASN A 134 -6.39 -10.76 -7.68
C ASN A 134 -6.01 -9.59 -6.76
N ASP A 135 -5.61 -8.47 -7.36
CA ASP A 135 -5.56 -7.16 -6.69
C ASP A 135 -6.84 -6.38 -7.05
N GLU A 136 -7.99 -6.81 -6.51
CA GLU A 136 -9.21 -5.99 -6.45
C GLU A 136 -9.29 -5.33 -5.07
N ASP A 137 -8.58 -4.21 -4.89
CA ASP A 137 -8.85 -3.27 -3.79
C ASP A 137 -9.77 -2.15 -4.31
N ASP A 138 -11.08 -2.41 -4.28
CA ASP A 138 -12.15 -1.42 -4.41
C ASP A 138 -12.41 -0.77 -3.03
N ASP A 139 -11.60 0.23 -2.67
CA ASP A 139 -11.87 1.07 -1.49
C ASP A 139 -12.82 2.22 -1.86
N ASN A 140 -14.10 1.89 -1.96
CA ASN A 140 -15.19 2.87 -2.03
C ASN A 140 -15.87 2.96 -0.65
N ASP A 141 -15.19 3.63 0.30
CA ASP A 141 -15.78 4.01 1.58
C ASP A 141 -16.70 5.24 1.39
N ASP A 142 -17.94 4.95 1.00
CA ASP A 142 -19.11 5.81 1.16
C ASP A 142 -19.76 5.48 2.51
N ASP A 143 -19.42 6.23 3.56
CA ASP A 143 -20.28 6.33 4.72
C ASP A 143 -20.17 7.70 5.39
N SER A 144 -21.12 8.58 5.06
CA SER A 144 -21.51 9.66 5.96
C SER A 144 -23.00 9.89 5.79
N GLN A 145 -23.74 9.07 6.54
CA GLN A 145 -25.15 9.23 6.81
C GLN A 145 -25.48 10.67 7.19
N SER A 146 -26.43 11.22 6.45
CA SER A 146 -27.09 12.49 6.68
C SER A 146 -27.89 12.45 7.98
N GLU A 147 -27.62 13.38 8.90
CA GLU A 147 -28.57 13.74 9.96
C GLU A 147 -29.12 15.14 9.69
N GLU A 148 -30.41 15.22 9.89
CA GLU A 148 -31.41 16.14 9.38
C GLU A 148 -31.24 17.58 9.87
N PHE A 149 -31.21 18.54 8.94
CA PHE A 149 -31.26 19.96 9.22
C PHE A 149 -32.70 20.45 9.02
N ASN A 150 -33.45 20.59 10.11
CA ASN A 150 -34.71 21.32 10.13
C ASN A 150 -34.42 22.81 10.27
N GLU A 151 -34.60 23.54 9.17
CA GLU A 151 -34.63 25.00 9.09
C GLU A 151 -36.11 25.41 9.17
N ASP A 152 -36.59 25.84 10.34
CA ASP A 152 -37.83 26.63 10.43
C ASP A 152 -37.44 28.10 10.53
N ALA A 153 -37.73 28.81 9.45
CA ALA A 153 -37.70 30.25 9.35
C ALA A 153 -39.08 30.77 9.76
N ASP A 154 -39.17 31.45 10.90
CA ASP A 154 -40.30 32.34 11.19
C ASP A 154 -39.81 33.79 11.09
N GLU A 155 -40.18 34.37 9.96
CA GLU A 155 -40.33 35.80 9.72
C GLU A 155 -41.56 36.28 10.51
N ASP A 156 -41.40 37.19 11.48
CA ASP A 156 -42.46 38.14 11.78
C ASP A 156 -41.95 39.47 12.37
N SER A 157 -42.73 40.49 12.07
CA SER A 157 -42.50 41.93 12.09
C SER A 157 -42.93 42.60 13.40
N ASP A 158 -42.16 43.59 13.89
CA ASP A 158 -42.55 44.96 14.34
C ASP A 158 -41.29 45.78 14.72
#